data_AF-A0A392W318-F1
#
_entry.id   AF-A0A392W318-F1
#
_cell.length_a   1.000
_cell.length_b   1.000
_cell.length_c   1.000
_cell.angle_alpha   90.00
_cell.angle_beta   90.00
_cell.angle_gamma   90.00
#
_symmetry.space_group_name_H-M   'P 1'
#
loop_
_entity.id
_entity.type
_entity.pdbx_description
1 polymer ?
#
loop_
_entity_poly.entity_id
_entity_poly.type
_entity_poly.pdbx_seq_one_letter_code
_entity_poly.pdbx_strand_id
1 'polypeptide(L)' 'MELKQGNLSVVEYSAKFEALFVFSPYYNTVEAEEDKCVKFESGLRP' A
#
# COMPACT_ATOMS: atom_id res chain seq x y z
N MET A 1 4.86 0.03 -20.23
CA MET A 1 4.92 -1.19 -19.39
C MET A 1 3.49 -1.49 -18.98
N GLU A 2 3.02 -2.71 -19.20
CA GLU A 2 1.69 -3.15 -18.76
C GLU A 2 1.81 -3.81 -17.39
N LEU A 3 1.02 -3.34 -16.42
CA LEU A 3 0.93 -3.98 -15.11
C LEU A 3 -0.09 -5.10 -15.18
N LYS A 4 0.31 -6.29 -14.70
CA LYS A 4 -0.60 -7.44 -14.59
C LYS A 4 -1.14 -7.51 -13.18
N GLN A 5 -2.39 -7.95 -13.07
CA GLN A 5 -3.01 -8.24 -11.78
C GLN A 5 -2.22 -9.36 -11.08
N GLY A 6 -1.89 -9.14 -9.81
CA GLY A 6 -1.27 -10.16 -8.96
C GLY A 6 -2.29 -11.18 -8.47
N ASN A 7 -1.82 -12.36 -8.12
CA ASN A 7 -2.69 -13.47 -7.65
C ASN A 7 -2.87 -13.49 -6.12
N LEU A 8 -2.32 -12.51 -5.40
CA LEU A 8 -2.40 -12.48 -3.94
C LEU A 8 -3.79 -12.01 -3.51
N SER A 9 -4.33 -12.69 -2.51
CA SER A 9 -5.47 -12.15 -1.77
C SER A 9 -5.07 -10.88 -1.03
N VAL A 10 -6.06 -10.05 -0.68
CA VAL A 10 -5.85 -8.83 0.09
C VAL A 10 -5.15 -9.11 1.43
N VAL A 11 -5.49 -10.24 2.06
CA VAL A 11 -4.89 -10.66 3.34
C VAL A 11 -3.41 -11.01 3.16
N GLU A 12 -3.06 -11.79 2.14
CA GLU A 12 -1.65 -12.15 1.86
C GLU A 12 -0.82 -10.94 1.45
N TYR A 13 -1.42 -10.02 0.69
CA TYR A 13 -0.77 -8.76 0.35
C TYR A 13 -0.52 -7.92 1.59
N SER A 14 -1.51 -7.76 2.48
CA SER A 14 -1.38 -6.99 3.71
C SER A 14 -0.28 -7.55 4.61
N ALA A 15 -0.25 -8.87 4.82
CA ALA A 15 0.81 -9.51 5.61
C ALA A 15 2.21 -9.30 5.02
N LYS A 16 2.35 -9.41 3.68
CA LYS A 16 3.62 -9.14 3.00
C LYS A 16 4.01 -7.67 3.05
N PHE A 17 3.04 -6.77 2.92
CA PHE A 17 3.28 -5.33 3.01
C PHE A 17 3.82 -4.99 4.39
N GLU A 18 3.15 -5.41 5.48
CA GLU A 18 3.60 -5.23 6.87
C GLU A 18 5.03 -5.76 7.09
N ALA A 19 5.33 -6.97 6.59
CA ALA A 19 6.66 -7.57 6.71
C ALA A 19 7.76 -6.81 5.96
N LEU A 20 7.43 -6.17 4.83
CA LEU A 20 8.36 -5.37 4.03
C LEU A 20 8.40 -3.91 4.49
N PHE A 21 7.33 -3.44 5.12
CA PHE A 21 7.13 -2.06 5.56
C PHE A 21 8.21 -1.64 6.55
N VAL A 22 8.63 -2.54 7.44
CA VAL A 22 9.70 -2.30 8.44
C VAL A 22 11.06 -1.96 7.82
N PHE A 23 11.28 -2.31 6.55
CA PHE A 23 12.52 -2.03 5.83
C PHE A 23 12.47 -0.72 5.04
N SER A 24 11.33 -0.03 5.02
CA SER A 24 11.21 1.26 4.35
C SER A 24 11.76 2.37 5.26
N PRO A 25 12.88 3.01 4.91
CA PRO A 25 13.43 4.10 5.72
C PRO A 25 12.55 5.36 5.75
N TYR A 26 11.48 5.40 4.94
CA TYR A 26 10.68 6.59 4.64
C TYR A 26 9.43 6.81 5.49
N TYR A 27 9.11 5.96 6.47
CA TYR A 27 7.85 6.06 7.23
C TYR A 27 7.98 5.98 8.77
N ASN A 28 9.19 6.06 9.35
CA ASN A 28 9.38 6.05 10.81
C ASN A 28 9.14 7.41 11.49
N THR A 29 8.65 8.42 10.77
CA THR A 29 8.22 9.70 11.35
C THR A 29 6.70 9.78 11.30
N VAL A 30 6.10 9.99 12.47
CA VAL A 30 4.66 10.12 12.73
C VAL A 30 3.93 11.05 11.74
N GLU A 31 4.64 11.99 11.10
CA GLU A 31 4.12 12.89 10.07
C GLU A 31 3.76 12.22 8.72
N ALA A 32 4.18 10.99 8.45
CA ALA A 32 3.94 10.31 7.17
C ALA A 32 2.67 9.43 7.17
N GLU A 33 2.04 9.20 8.33
CA GLU A 33 0.83 8.37 8.44
C GLU A 33 -0.43 9.08 7.91
N GLU A 34 -0.51 10.41 8.04
CA GLU A 34 -1.69 11.19 7.63
C GLU A 34 -1.83 11.37 6.11
N ASP A 35 -0.76 11.28 5.32
CA ASP A 35 -0.81 11.51 3.86
C ASP A 35 -1.28 10.28 3.06
N LYS A 36 -1.52 9.14 3.74
CA LYS A 36 -1.75 7.85 3.09
C LYS A 36 -3.19 7.62 2.61
N CYS A 37 -4.14 8.50 2.93
CA CYS A 37 -5.58 8.20 2.82
C CYS A 37 -6.42 9.06 1.85
N VAL A 38 -5.83 9.77 0.87
CA VAL A 38 -6.64 10.61 -0.07
C VAL A 38 -6.78 10.04 -1.49
N LYS A 39 -6.02 9.01 -1.89
CA LYS A 39 -6.03 8.53 -3.30
C LYS A 39 -6.91 7.33 -3.61
N PHE A 40 -7.70 6.83 -2.66
CA PHE A 40 -8.55 5.65 -2.90
C PHE A 40 -9.91 6.00 -3.55
N GLU A 41 -10.41 7.23 -3.40
CA GLU A 41 -11.75 7.59 -3.88
C GLU A 41 -11.84 7.85 -5.40
N SER A 42 -10.73 8.18 -6.07
CA SER A 42 -10.77 8.45 -7.52
C SER A 42 -10.62 7.20 -8.39
N GLY A 43 -10.07 6.10 -7.85
CA GLY A 43 -9.73 4.89 -8.60
C GLY A 43 -10.74 3.75 -8.51
N LEU A 44 -11.78 3.89 -7.67
CA LEU A 44 -12.84 2.89 -7.49
C LEU A 44 -14.09 3.15 -8.35
N ARG A 45 -14.01 4.05 -9.33
CA ARG A 45 -15.11 4.20 -10.29
C ARG A 45 -15.08 2.99 -11.25
N PRO A 46 -16.24 2.38 -11.56
CA PRO A 46 -16.33 1.15 -12.35
C PRO A 46 -15.57 1.17 -13.66
#